data_AF-A0A1E8F2P0-F1
#
_entry.id   AF-A0A1E8F2P0-F1
#
_cell.length_a   1.000
_cell.length_b   1.000
_cell.length_c   1.000
_cell.angle_alpha   90.00
_cell.angle_beta   90.00
_cell.angle_gamma   90.00
#
_symmetry.space_group_name_H-M   'P 1'
#
loop_
_entity.id
_entity.type
_entity.pdbx_description
1 polymer ?
#
loop_
_entity_poly.entity_id
_entity_poly.type
_entity_poly.pdbx_seq_one_letter_code
_entity_poly.pdbx_strand_id
1 'polypeptide(L)' 'MIKNNGIINQASQLLFICKYLERIGDHVTNICECIIYLVTGENIDLNE' A
#
# COMPACT_ATOMS: atom_id res chain seq x y z
N MET A 1 26.89 1.08 -18.74
CA MET A 1 26.71 1.83 -17.49
C MET A 1 25.69 2.92 -17.75
N ILE A 2 24.49 2.83 -17.15
CA ILE A 2 23.36 3.73 -17.45
C ILE A 2 23.77 5.17 -17.13
N LYS A 3 23.84 6.01 -18.16
CA LYS A 3 24.49 7.32 -18.14
C LYS A 3 23.49 8.45 -17.87
N ASN A 4 22.51 8.23 -16.98
CA ASN A 4 21.48 9.25 -16.71
C ASN A 4 20.99 9.22 -15.25
N ASN A 5 21.80 9.79 -14.35
CA ASN A 5 21.52 9.89 -12.92
C ASN A 5 20.17 10.57 -12.60
N GLY A 6 19.69 11.48 -13.45
CA GLY A 6 18.40 12.13 -13.27
C GLY A 6 17.22 11.15 -13.33
N ILE A 7 17.26 10.20 -14.28
CA ILE A 7 16.22 9.17 -14.44
C ILE A 7 16.23 8.21 -13.25
N ILE A 8 17.43 7.82 -12.77
CA ILE A 8 17.57 6.92 -11.63
C ILE A 8 16.96 7.57 -10.36
N ASN A 9 17.29 8.83 -10.10
CA ASN A 9 16.75 9.56 -8.93
C ASN A 9 15.23 9.70 -9.00
N GLN A 10 14.68 10.05 -10.18
CA GLN A 10 13.23 10.15 -10.36
C GLN A 10 12.53 8.80 -10.18
N ALA A 11 13.09 7.72 -10.75
CA ALA A 11 12.57 6.37 -10.58
C ALA A 11 12.60 5.93 -9.10
N SER A 12 13.66 6.25 -8.36
CA SER A 12 13.73 5.98 -6.92
C SER A 12 12.66 6.73 -6.13
N GLN A 13 12.40 8.01 -6.45
CA GLN A 13 11.31 8.77 -5.83
C GLN A 13 9.94 8.16 -6.12
N LEU A 14 9.69 7.76 -7.36
CA LEU A 14 8.45 7.07 -7.74
C LEU A 14 8.29 5.73 -7.00
N LEU A 15 9.36 4.96 -6.82
CA LEU A 15 9.33 3.73 -6.03
C LEU A 15 8.94 3.98 -4.57
N PHE A 16 9.45 5.06 -3.95
CA PHE A 16 9.02 5.45 -2.61
C PHE A 16 7.54 5.80 -2.57
N ILE A 17 7.04 6.56 -3.55
CA ILE A 17 5.60 6.89 -3.64
C ILE A 17 4.76 5.61 -3.74
N CYS A 18 5.12 4.69 -4.63
CA CYS A 18 4.42 3.41 -4.77
C CYS A 18 4.42 2.62 -3.46
N LYS A 19 5.55 2.58 -2.76
CA LYS A 19 5.65 1.94 -1.44
C LYS A 19 4.72 2.58 -0.41
N TYR A 20 4.65 3.91 -0.36
CA TYR A 20 3.72 4.57 0.57
C TYR A 20 2.26 4.31 0.21
N LEU A 21 1.93 4.27 -1.08
CA LEU A 21 0.58 3.94 -1.54
C LEU A 21 0.17 2.50 -1.17
N GLU A 22 1.08 1.53 -1.32
CA GLU A 22 0.88 0.14 -0.87
C GLU A 22 0.55 0.11 0.63
N ARG A 23 1.34 0.77 1.47
CA ARG A 23 1.11 0.81 2.92
C ARG A 23 -0.21 1.48 3.31
N ILE A 24 -0.60 2.53 2.59
CA ILE A 24 -1.91 3.18 2.78
C ILE A 24 -3.02 2.19 2.43
N GLY A 25 -2.88 1.44 1.34
CA GLY A 25 -3.80 0.37 0.95
C GLY A 25 -3.97 -0.66 2.05
N ASP A 26 -2.87 -1.23 2.56
CA ASP A 26 -2.90 -2.21 3.66
C ASP A 26 -3.64 -1.67 4.89
N HIS A 27 -3.36 -0.42 5.29
CA HIS A 27 -4.04 0.19 6.43
C HIS A 27 -5.54 0.39 6.20
N VAL A 28 -5.94 0.77 5.00
CA VAL A 28 -7.35 0.89 4.65
C VAL A 28 -8.03 -0.47 4.72
N THR A 29 -7.39 -1.53 4.20
CA THR A 29 -7.92 -2.90 4.27
C THR A 29 -8.14 -3.34 5.71
N ASN A 30 -7.14 -3.18 6.58
CA ASN A 30 -7.26 -3.55 8.00
C ASN A 30 -8.39 -2.77 8.71
N ILE A 31 -8.59 -1.50 8.38
CA ILE A 31 -9.69 -0.69 8.92
C ILE A 31 -11.04 -1.24 8.45
N CYS A 32 -11.17 -1.59 7.17
CA CYS A 32 -12.39 -2.16 6.61
C CYS A 32 -12.74 -3.52 7.26
N GLU A 33 -11.76 -4.40 7.45
CA GLU A 33 -11.93 -5.67 8.17
C GLU A 33 -12.44 -5.44 9.59
N CYS A 34 -11.85 -4.48 10.32
CA CYS A 34 -12.30 -4.10 11.66
C CYS A 34 -13.75 -3.57 11.67
N ILE A 35 -14.13 -2.76 10.67
CA ILE A 35 -15.50 -2.24 10.54
C ILE A 35 -16.48 -3.39 10.27
N ILE A 36 -16.11 -4.32 9.39
CA ILE A 36 -16.96 -5.47 9.06
C ILE A 36 -17.16 -6.33 10.30
N TYR A 37 -16.09 -6.66 11.02
CA TYR A 37 -16.17 -7.37 12.29
C TYR A 37 -17.06 -6.65 13.32
N LEU A 38 -16.95 -5.33 13.43
CA LEU A 38 -17.78 -4.55 14.35
C LEU A 38 -19.29 -4.62 14.02
N VAL A 39 -19.64 -4.73 12.73
CA VAL A 39 -21.03 -4.74 12.26
C VAL A 39 -21.62 -6.15 12.22
N THR A 40 -20.86 -7.13 11.72
CA THR A 40 -21.35 -8.50 11.47
C THR A 40 -20.96 -9.49 12.55
N GLY A 41 -19.88 -9.21 13.30
CA GLY A 41 -19.25 -10.15 14.24
C GLY A 41 -18.36 -11.21 13.57
N GLU A 42 -18.20 -11.15 12.24
CA GLU A 42 -17.40 -12.12 11.47
C GLU A 42 -15.98 -11.57 11.23
N ASN A 43 -14.97 -12.40 11.47
CA ASN A 43 -13.60 -12.08 11.09
C ASN A 43 -13.41 -12.48 9.62
N ILE A 44 -13.08 -11.50 8.79
CA ILE A 44 -12.79 -11.69 7.38
C ILE A 44 -11.39 -11.19 7.06
N ASP A 45 -10.73 -11.82 6.10
CA ASP A 45 -9.49 -11.34 5.50
C ASP A 45 -9.82 -10.84 4.09
N LEU A 46 -9.58 -9.55 3.83
CA LEU A 46 -9.87 -8.92 2.55
C LEU A 46 -8.69 -9.01 1.57
N ASN A 47 -7.55 -9.57 1.98
CA ASN A 47 -6.35 -9.73 1.17
C ASN A 47 -6.14 -11.17 0.64
N GLU A 48 -7.04 -12.11 0.94
CA GLU A 48 -7.05 -13.48 0.38
C GLU A 48 -7.56 -13.55 -1.07
#